data_AF-A0A415LD12-F1
#
_entry.id   AF-A0A415LD12-F1
#
_cell.length_a   1.000
_cell.length_b   1.000
_cell.length_c   1.000
_cell.angle_alpha   90.00
_cell.angle_beta   90.00
_cell.angle_gamma   90.00
#
_symmetry.space_group_name_H-M   'P 1'
#
loop_
_entity.id
_entity.type
_entity.pdbx_description
1 polymer ?
#
loop_
_entity_poly.entity_id
_entity_poly.type
_entity_poly.pdbx_seq_one_letter_code
_entity_poly.pdbx_strand_id
1 'polypeptide(L)'
;MKKLKKVFLAIAVITSIGIFTGCALFSSRVNDIKGKLTGNSYSCYFYDNSGNKFMTAKGEKIGLTSNVVEEGHVDSDDGTYSKSYGLSSIITLNIDGKQLESCGDTIIFEQTGLQPDAEFTTEDINSKSTGKLSENAIASNVINKYKNAFGKAQVVVIQSQLGVPICAYSGEKVYWEVRDDLPKTTKLMIDGKALYIHRANFQIIDKALID
;
A
#
# COMPACT_ATOMS: atom_id res chain seq x y z
N MET A 1 -8.53 -2.59 -55.69
CA MET A 1 -9.10 -1.63 -54.71
C MET A 1 -9.99 -2.26 -53.62
N LYS A 2 -10.90 -3.21 -53.92
CA LYS A 2 -11.80 -3.80 -52.90
C LYS A 2 -11.10 -4.65 -51.82
N LYS A 3 -10.00 -5.35 -52.15
CA LYS A 3 -9.21 -6.15 -51.19
C LYS A 3 -8.39 -5.27 -50.23
N LEU A 4 -7.81 -4.17 -50.70
CA LEU A 4 -7.08 -3.21 -49.86
C LEU A 4 -7.97 -2.52 -48.81
N LYS A 5 -9.20 -2.16 -49.18
CA LYS A 5 -10.18 -1.56 -48.25
C LYS A 5 -10.59 -2.52 -47.12
N LYS A 6 -10.67 -3.83 -47.39
CA LYS A 6 -10.98 -4.84 -46.36
C LYS A 6 -9.83 -5.05 -45.37
N VAL A 7 -8.58 -4.97 -45.84
CA VAL A 7 -7.39 -5.06 -44.98
C VAL A 7 -7.28 -3.82 -44.08
N PHE A 8 -7.53 -2.62 -44.62
CA PHE A 8 -7.52 -1.39 -43.82
C PHE A 8 -8.62 -1.38 -42.75
N LEU A 9 -9.80 -1.89 -43.07
CA LEU A 9 -10.91 -2.01 -42.11
C LEU A 9 -10.61 -3.04 -41.01
N ALA A 10 -9.97 -4.17 -41.35
CA ALA A 10 -9.57 -5.17 -40.37
C ALA A 10 -8.51 -4.65 -39.38
N ILE A 11 -7.54 -3.87 -39.87
CA ILE A 11 -6.51 -3.24 -39.02
C ILE A 11 -7.13 -2.19 -38.10
N ALA A 12 -8.07 -1.37 -38.60
CA ALA A 12 -8.78 -0.39 -37.78
C ALA A 12 -9.60 -1.02 -36.63
N VAL A 13 -10.22 -2.18 -36.87
CA VAL A 13 -11.00 -2.92 -35.86
C VAL A 13 -10.10 -3.61 -34.83
N ILE A 14 -8.95 -4.14 -35.23
CA ILE A 14 -7.98 -4.75 -34.30
C ILE A 14 -7.33 -3.68 -33.41
N THR A 15 -7.08 -2.49 -33.95
CA THR A 15 -6.50 -1.37 -33.20
C THR A 15 -7.48 -0.78 -32.19
N SER A 16 -8.79 -0.80 -32.45
CA SER A 16 -9.81 -0.33 -31.50
C SER A 16 -10.11 -1.31 -30.36
N ILE A 17 -9.86 -2.62 -30.55
CA ILE A 17 -10.04 -3.63 -29.50
C ILE A 17 -8.88 -3.60 -28.48
N GLY A 18 -7.69 -3.13 -28.87
CA GLY A 18 -6.52 -3.04 -27.98
C GLY A 18 -6.51 -1.88 -26.99
N ILE A 19 -7.46 -0.93 -27.08
CA ILE A 19 -7.43 0.31 -26.28
C ILE A 19 -8.21 0.17 -24.96
N PHE A 20 -9.10 -0.83 -24.82
CA PHE A 20 -10.03 -0.89 -23.68
C PHE A 20 -9.55 -1.67 -22.45
N THR A 21 -8.39 -2.33 -22.50
CA THR A 21 -7.80 -3.02 -21.33
C THR A 21 -6.63 -2.29 -20.68
N GLY A 22 -6.19 -1.15 -21.25
CA GLY A 22 -5.03 -0.39 -20.76
C GLY A 22 -5.31 0.73 -19.77
N CYS A 23 -6.56 1.18 -19.62
CA CYS A 23 -6.86 2.40 -18.86
C CYS A 23 -6.60 2.30 -17.34
N ALA A 24 -6.75 1.11 -16.74
CA ALA A 24 -6.53 0.95 -15.30
C ALA A 24 -5.05 0.90 -14.91
N LEU A 25 -4.20 0.35 -15.78
CA LEU A 25 -2.74 0.28 -15.58
C LEU A 25 -2.06 1.60 -15.95
N PHE A 26 -2.54 2.29 -16.99
CA PHE A 26 -1.96 3.54 -17.46
C PHE A 26 -2.27 4.72 -16.54
N SER A 27 -3.49 4.81 -16.00
CA SER A 27 -3.83 5.86 -15.01
C SER A 27 -2.98 5.77 -13.75
N SER A 28 -2.62 4.55 -13.34
CA SER A 28 -1.72 4.31 -12.21
C SER A 28 -0.28 4.78 -12.51
N ARG A 29 0.23 4.54 -13.73
CA ARG A 29 1.61 4.89 -14.11
C ARG A 29 1.84 6.37 -14.44
N VAL A 30 0.84 7.09 -14.94
CA VAL A 30 0.99 8.52 -15.29
C VAL A 30 1.10 9.40 -14.05
N ASN A 31 0.56 8.95 -12.92
CA ASN A 31 0.52 9.67 -11.66
C ASN A 31 1.79 9.53 -10.80
N ASP A 32 2.67 8.57 -11.11
CA ASP A 32 3.82 8.18 -10.26
C ASP A 32 5.19 8.70 -10.78
N ILE A 33 5.25 9.83 -11.49
CA ILE A 33 6.53 10.35 -11.99
C ILE A 33 7.33 10.99 -10.84
N LYS A 34 8.29 10.20 -10.33
CA LYS A 34 9.35 10.51 -9.35
C LYS A 34 8.89 10.87 -7.94
N GLY A 35 8.72 9.86 -7.07
CA GLY A 35 8.66 10.06 -5.60
C GLY A 35 7.51 10.95 -5.10
N LYS A 36 6.56 11.24 -5.98
CA LYS A 36 5.39 12.07 -5.73
C LYS A 36 4.16 11.24 -6.04
N LEU A 37 3.30 11.11 -5.04
CA LEU A 37 1.94 10.59 -5.18
C LEU A 37 1.11 11.71 -5.85
N THR A 38 1.35 11.95 -7.14
CA THR A 38 0.72 13.06 -7.88
C THR A 38 -0.53 12.60 -8.59
N GLY A 39 -1.57 13.44 -8.61
CA GLY A 39 -2.76 13.21 -9.45
C GLY A 39 -3.96 12.59 -8.73
N ASN A 40 -3.87 12.31 -7.43
CA ASN A 40 -5.02 12.00 -6.58
C ASN A 40 -4.87 12.66 -5.20
N SER A 41 -5.98 13.03 -4.57
CA SER A 41 -5.98 13.46 -3.16
C SER A 41 -5.95 12.25 -2.24
N TYR A 42 -5.21 12.36 -1.13
CA TYR A 42 -5.02 11.28 -0.18
C TYR A 42 -5.32 11.72 1.25
N SER A 43 -5.78 10.76 2.06
CA SER A 43 -5.78 10.85 3.52
C SER A 43 -4.61 10.01 4.06
N CYS A 44 -3.75 10.62 4.85
CA CYS A 44 -2.62 9.98 5.51
C CYS A 44 -2.97 9.73 6.97
N TYR A 45 -2.77 8.50 7.42
CA TYR A 45 -2.97 8.12 8.82
C TYR A 45 -1.67 7.56 9.37
N PHE A 46 -1.29 8.06 10.54
CA PHE A 46 -0.04 7.72 11.19
C PHE A 46 -0.35 6.89 12.42
N TYR A 47 0.36 5.77 12.52
CA TYR A 47 0.19 4.80 13.59
C TYR A 47 1.52 4.53 14.28
N ASP A 48 1.45 4.38 15.60
CA ASP A 48 2.56 3.86 16.38
C ASP A 48 2.79 2.35 16.08
N ASN A 49 3.85 1.79 16.64
CA ASN A 49 4.16 0.36 16.46
C ASN A 49 3.09 -0.57 17.07
N SER A 50 2.28 -0.06 17.99
CA SER A 50 1.16 -0.77 18.62
C SER A 50 -0.13 -0.69 17.81
N GLY A 51 -0.11 -0.05 16.63
CA GLY A 51 -1.28 0.09 15.76
C GLY A 51 -2.25 1.22 16.18
N ASN A 52 -1.87 2.09 17.12
CA ASN A 52 -2.72 3.20 17.54
C ASN A 52 -2.52 4.41 16.61
N LYS A 53 -3.63 4.91 16.06
CA LYS A 53 -3.66 6.12 15.24
C LYS A 53 -3.42 7.36 16.09
N PHE A 54 -2.37 8.13 15.81
CA PHE A 54 -2.04 9.35 16.56
C PHE A 54 -2.14 10.64 15.74
N MET A 55 -2.13 10.54 14.41
CA MET A 55 -2.25 11.71 13.53
C MET A 55 -2.99 11.38 12.24
N THR A 56 -3.68 12.37 11.69
CA THR A 56 -4.27 12.32 10.35
C THR A 56 -3.93 13.59 9.60
N ALA A 57 -3.50 13.46 8.36
CA ALA A 57 -3.26 14.57 7.45
C ALA A 57 -3.98 14.31 6.12
N LYS A 58 -4.36 15.37 5.41
CA LYS A 58 -4.99 15.27 4.09
C LYS A 58 -4.29 16.22 3.14
N GLY A 59 -4.15 15.81 1.88
CA GLY A 59 -3.64 16.70 0.85
C GLY A 59 -3.82 16.16 -0.56
N GLU A 60 -3.61 17.04 -1.53
CA GLU A 60 -3.76 16.76 -2.97
C GLU A 60 -2.43 16.41 -3.63
N LYS A 61 -1.33 16.92 -3.09
CA LYS A 61 0.03 16.66 -3.54
C LYS A 61 0.83 16.11 -2.38
N ILE A 62 1.14 14.82 -2.45
CA ILE A 62 1.97 14.16 -1.45
C ILE A 62 3.29 13.77 -2.09
N GLY A 63 4.38 14.33 -1.58
CA GLY A 63 5.75 13.87 -1.85
C GLY A 63 6.23 12.99 -0.70
N LEU A 64 6.91 11.90 -1.03
CA LEU A 64 7.58 11.06 -0.04
C LEU A 64 9.03 10.90 -0.46
N THR A 65 9.94 11.39 0.38
CA THR A 65 11.39 11.29 0.14
C THR A 65 12.06 10.55 1.28
N SER A 66 12.89 9.56 0.94
CA SER A 66 13.78 8.93 1.92
C SER A 66 14.92 9.88 2.24
N ASN A 67 15.26 10.00 3.52
CA ASN A 67 16.64 10.33 3.85
C ASN A 67 17.47 9.05 3.60
N VAL A 68 18.64 9.18 2.98
CA VAL A 68 19.60 8.09 2.82
C VAL A 68 20.56 8.13 4.01
N VAL A 69 20.85 6.99 4.62
CA VAL A 69 21.89 6.87 5.65
C VAL A 69 23.04 6.07 5.05
N GLU A 70 24.26 6.57 5.22
CA GLU A 70 25.49 5.88 4.83
C GLU A 70 25.70 4.70 5.78
N GLU A 71 25.55 3.48 5.26
CA GLU A 71 25.82 2.24 5.98
C GLU A 71 27.18 1.71 5.51
N GLY A 72 28.18 1.74 6.41
CA GLY A 72 29.49 1.17 6.15
C GLY A 72 29.46 -0.34 6.34
N HIS A 73 29.74 -1.09 5.28
CA HIS A 73 29.97 -2.53 5.36
C HIS A 73 31.47 -2.81 5.31
N VAL A 74 31.97 -3.55 6.30
CA VAL A 74 33.31 -4.14 6.25
C VAL A 74 33.13 -5.59 5.83
N ASP A 75 33.66 -5.94 4.67
CA ASP A 75 33.69 -7.31 4.21
C ASP A 75 34.62 -8.11 5.13
N SER A 76 34.09 -9.20 5.69
CA SER A 76 34.76 -9.97 6.74
C SER A 76 35.88 -10.86 6.19
N ASP A 77 35.93 -11.06 4.87
CA ASP A 77 36.89 -11.95 4.22
C ASP A 77 38.18 -11.24 3.79
N ASP A 78 38.12 -9.94 3.44
CA ASP A 78 39.27 -9.17 2.94
C ASP A 78 39.48 -7.82 3.66
N GLY A 79 38.59 -7.43 4.56
CA GLY A 79 38.65 -6.16 5.28
C GLY A 79 38.28 -4.94 4.41
N THR A 80 37.75 -5.16 3.22
CA THR A 80 37.38 -4.09 2.28
C THR A 80 36.16 -3.32 2.80
N TYR A 81 36.29 -2.00 2.85
CA TYR A 81 35.19 -1.11 3.20
C TYR A 81 34.34 -0.83 1.96
N SER A 82 33.10 -1.32 1.97
CA SER A 82 32.10 -1.02 0.94
C SER A 82 31.05 -0.06 1.50
N LYS A 83 30.68 0.93 0.68
CA LYS A 83 29.65 1.91 1.03
C LYS A 83 28.32 1.41 0.49
N SER A 84 27.38 1.15 1.39
CA SER A 84 25.99 0.88 1.02
C SER A 84 25.12 2.04 1.47
N TYR A 85 24.21 2.48 0.60
CA TYR A 85 23.22 3.50 0.97
C TYR A 85 21.94 2.77 1.38
N GLY A 86 21.73 2.66 2.69
CA GLY A 86 20.49 2.16 3.25
C GLY A 86 19.40 3.22 3.17
N LEU A 87 18.19 2.85 2.75
CA LEU A 87 17.01 3.69 2.90
C LEU A 87 16.78 3.89 4.41
N SER A 88 16.95 5.13 4.89
CA SER A 88 16.86 5.42 6.31
C SER A 88 15.44 5.19 6.84
N SER A 89 15.34 4.98 8.16
CA SER A 89 14.05 4.91 8.86
C SER A 89 13.31 6.24 8.88
N ILE A 90 13.93 7.33 8.42
CA ILE A 90 13.39 8.69 8.38
C ILE A 90 12.89 8.99 6.97
N ILE A 91 11.63 9.39 6.90
CA ILE A 91 11.00 9.86 5.69
C ILE A 91 10.53 11.30 5.87
N THR A 92 10.72 12.10 4.83
CA THR A 92 10.15 13.44 4.74
C THR A 92 8.92 13.37 3.85
N LEU A 93 7.76 13.67 4.43
CA LEU A 93 6.51 13.87 3.71
C LEU A 93 6.35 15.35 3.38
N ASN A 94 6.00 15.64 2.14
CA ASN A 94 5.53 16.96 1.74
C ASN A 94 4.05 16.86 1.38
N ILE A 95 3.18 17.50 2.16
CA ILE A 95 1.73 17.53 1.93
C ILE A 95 1.36 18.95 1.58
N ASP A 96 0.99 19.19 0.32
CA ASP A 96 0.60 20.49 -0.21
C ASP A 96 1.59 21.62 0.12
N GLY A 97 2.89 21.33 0.04
CA GLY A 97 3.97 22.29 0.30
C GLY A 97 4.40 22.38 1.77
N LYS A 98 3.71 21.70 2.69
CA LYS A 98 4.09 21.62 4.11
C LYS A 98 4.86 20.33 4.38
N GLN A 99 5.96 20.43 5.11
CA GLN A 99 6.82 19.28 5.40
C GLN A 99 6.52 18.69 6.78
N LEU A 100 6.61 17.37 6.84
CA LEU A 100 6.55 16.56 8.05
C LEU A 100 7.65 15.49 7.94
N GLU A 101 8.43 15.31 8.98
CA GLU A 101 9.38 14.20 9.06
C GLU A 101 8.83 13.15 10.01
N SER A 102 8.83 11.89 9.58
CA SER A 102 8.44 10.75 10.40
C SER A 102 9.58 9.75 10.43
N CYS A 103 9.86 9.22 11.62
CA CYS A 103 10.90 8.23 11.84
C CYS A 103 10.26 6.98 12.43
N GLY A 104 10.24 5.91 11.64
CA GLY A 104 9.86 4.60 12.15
C GLY A 104 8.36 4.33 12.31
N ASP A 105 7.48 5.28 12.02
CA ASP A 105 6.03 5.11 12.14
C ASP A 105 5.44 4.30 10.97
N THR A 106 4.31 3.64 11.22
CA THR A 106 3.49 3.06 10.15
C THR A 106 2.61 4.15 9.55
N ILE A 107 2.63 4.31 8.22
CA ILE A 107 1.81 5.32 7.54
C ILE A 107 0.97 4.67 6.44
N ILE A 108 -0.32 4.97 6.45
CA ILE A 108 -1.26 4.54 5.42
C ILE A 108 -1.72 5.78 4.63
N PHE A 109 -1.55 5.75 3.31
CA PHE A 109 -2.02 6.77 2.39
C PHE A 109 -3.20 6.21 1.59
N GLU A 110 -4.41 6.60 1.97
CA GLU A 110 -5.64 6.21 1.29
C GLU A 110 -5.99 7.19 0.18
N GLN A 111 -6.07 6.72 -1.06
CA GLN A 111 -6.61 7.54 -2.14
C GLN A 111 -8.07 7.91 -1.86
N THR A 112 -8.44 9.13 -2.19
CA THR A 112 -9.83 9.61 -2.04
C THR A 112 -10.83 8.65 -2.67
N GLY A 113 -11.85 8.30 -1.87
CA GLY A 113 -12.89 7.35 -2.23
C GLY A 113 -12.56 5.90 -1.90
N LEU A 114 -11.35 5.57 -1.47
CA LEU A 114 -11.05 4.31 -0.80
C LEU A 114 -11.31 4.50 0.71
N GLN A 115 -11.92 3.53 1.35
CA GLN A 115 -12.18 3.50 2.78
C GLN A 115 -12.08 2.06 3.29
N PRO A 116 -11.68 1.85 4.55
CA PRO A 116 -11.64 0.52 5.12
C PRO A 116 -13.06 -0.02 5.33
N ASP A 117 -13.24 -1.32 5.14
CA ASP A 117 -14.48 -2.02 5.52
C ASP A 117 -14.50 -2.30 7.03
N ALA A 118 -13.32 -2.41 7.65
CA ALA A 118 -13.16 -2.56 9.08
C ALA A 118 -11.94 -1.77 9.60
N GLU A 119 -12.12 -1.03 10.69
CA GLU A 119 -11.02 -0.51 11.52
C GLU A 119 -11.00 -1.32 12.83
N PHE A 120 -9.82 -1.80 13.22
CA PHE A 120 -9.66 -2.62 14.41
C PHE A 120 -9.23 -1.76 15.60
N THR A 121 -9.80 -2.03 16.78
CA THR A 121 -9.43 -1.34 18.01
C THR A 121 -8.59 -2.23 18.92
N THR A 122 -7.85 -1.62 19.84
CA THR A 122 -7.09 -2.34 20.87
C THR A 122 -7.99 -3.22 21.74
N GLU A 123 -9.28 -2.87 21.91
CA GLU A 123 -10.26 -3.69 22.62
C GLU A 123 -10.59 -4.98 21.85
N ASP A 124 -10.72 -4.89 20.52
CA ASP A 124 -10.93 -6.06 19.65
C ASP A 124 -9.79 -7.06 19.77
N ILE A 125 -8.57 -6.54 19.86
CA ILE A 125 -7.32 -7.30 19.98
C ILE A 125 -7.21 -7.96 21.38
N ASN A 126 -7.49 -7.20 22.44
CA ASN A 126 -7.32 -7.67 23.83
C ASN A 126 -8.42 -8.62 24.29
N SER A 127 -9.66 -8.48 23.78
CA SER A 127 -10.82 -9.28 24.21
C SER A 127 -10.67 -10.79 23.95
N LYS A 128 -9.69 -11.22 23.14
CA LYS A 128 -9.41 -12.65 22.85
C LYS A 128 -7.96 -13.09 23.05
N SER A 129 -7.09 -12.24 23.59
CA SER A 129 -5.74 -12.66 23.98
C SER A 129 -5.83 -13.48 25.27
N THR A 130 -5.94 -14.80 25.16
CA THR A 130 -5.84 -15.73 26.30
C THR A 130 -4.39 -15.92 26.78
N GLY A 131 -3.53 -14.92 26.60
CA GLY A 131 -2.16 -14.86 27.12
C GLY A 131 -1.16 -15.83 26.46
N LYS A 132 -1.56 -16.57 25.43
CA LYS A 132 -0.72 -17.60 24.75
C LYS A 132 -0.89 -17.67 23.23
N LEU A 133 -1.55 -16.70 22.58
CA LEU A 133 -1.72 -16.73 21.13
C LEU A 133 -0.53 -16.04 20.43
N SER A 134 -0.06 -16.64 19.34
CA SER A 134 0.86 -15.99 18.40
C SER A 134 0.17 -14.80 17.72
N GLU A 135 0.95 -13.81 17.27
CA GLU A 135 0.47 -12.60 16.57
C GLU A 135 -0.49 -12.93 15.41
N ASN A 136 -0.21 -14.01 14.68
CA ASN A 136 -1.05 -14.49 13.57
C ASN A 136 -2.43 -14.97 14.03
N ALA A 137 -2.52 -15.64 15.19
CA ALA A 137 -3.79 -16.13 15.71
C ALA A 137 -4.66 -15.00 16.28
N ILE A 138 -4.05 -13.91 16.73
CA ILE A 138 -4.76 -12.67 17.11
C ILE A 138 -5.38 -12.04 15.85
N ALA A 139 -4.61 -11.93 14.77
CA ALA A 139 -5.09 -11.38 13.51
C ALA A 139 -6.29 -12.17 12.95
N SER A 140 -6.20 -13.49 12.83
CA SER A 140 -7.31 -14.32 12.31
C SER A 140 -8.61 -14.17 13.09
N ASN A 141 -8.53 -14.14 14.42
CA ASN A 141 -9.71 -13.98 15.29
C ASN A 141 -10.38 -12.62 15.12
N VAL A 142 -9.58 -11.56 15.03
CA VAL A 142 -10.07 -10.20 14.79
C VAL A 142 -10.72 -10.14 13.40
N ILE A 143 -10.07 -10.66 12.36
CA ILE A 143 -10.62 -10.69 10.99
C ILE A 143 -11.96 -11.43 10.93
N ASN A 144 -12.07 -12.61 11.54
CA ASN A 144 -13.32 -13.40 11.55
C ASN A 144 -14.48 -12.65 12.24
N LYS A 145 -14.21 -11.81 13.26
CA LYS A 145 -15.25 -10.97 13.89
C LYS A 145 -15.87 -9.99 12.88
N TYR A 146 -15.06 -9.48 11.96
CA TYR A 146 -15.48 -8.50 10.95
C TYR A 146 -15.86 -9.13 9.61
N LYS A 147 -15.98 -10.47 9.51
CA LYS A 147 -16.26 -11.16 8.24
C LYS A 147 -17.46 -10.62 7.47
N ASN A 148 -18.49 -10.18 8.19
CA ASN A 148 -19.73 -9.65 7.60
C ASN A 148 -19.55 -8.25 7.03
N ALA A 149 -18.48 -7.53 7.40
CA ALA A 149 -18.13 -6.24 6.80
C ALA A 149 -17.47 -6.41 5.43
N PHE A 150 -16.86 -7.57 5.13
CA PHE A 150 -16.16 -7.80 3.87
C PHE A 150 -17.15 -8.21 2.78
N GLY A 151 -17.40 -7.30 1.83
CA GLY A 151 -18.36 -7.53 0.75
C GLY A 151 -17.82 -8.34 -0.43
N LYS A 152 -16.50 -8.34 -0.63
CA LYS A 152 -15.87 -8.76 -1.89
C LYS A 152 -14.93 -9.96 -1.73
N ALA A 153 -14.45 -10.51 -2.85
CA ALA A 153 -13.71 -11.76 -2.91
C ALA A 153 -12.36 -11.74 -2.17
N GLN A 154 -11.65 -10.61 -2.17
CA GLN A 154 -10.33 -10.50 -1.53
C GLN A 154 -10.37 -9.51 -0.38
N VAL A 155 -9.76 -9.87 0.75
CA VAL A 155 -9.61 -9.02 1.94
C VAL A 155 -8.15 -8.65 2.13
N VAL A 156 -7.86 -7.37 2.15
CA VAL A 156 -6.53 -6.80 2.40
C VAL A 156 -6.48 -6.32 3.83
N VAL A 157 -5.68 -7.00 4.66
CA VAL A 157 -5.49 -6.66 6.07
C VAL A 157 -4.18 -5.91 6.21
N ILE A 158 -4.21 -4.72 6.80
CA ILE A 158 -3.03 -3.91 7.11
C ILE A 158 -2.72 -4.06 8.59
N GLN A 159 -1.44 -4.28 8.90
CA GLN A 159 -0.93 -4.47 10.24
C GLN A 159 0.25 -3.52 10.51
N SER A 160 0.46 -3.15 11.76
CA SER A 160 1.68 -2.45 12.17
C SER A 160 2.92 -3.34 11.94
N GLN A 161 4.10 -2.76 12.10
CA GLN A 161 5.37 -3.51 12.05
C GLN A 161 5.42 -4.68 13.03
N LEU A 162 4.74 -4.57 14.17
CA LEU A 162 4.64 -5.61 15.20
C LEU A 162 3.48 -6.59 14.96
N GLY A 163 2.88 -6.57 13.76
CA GLY A 163 1.80 -7.50 13.40
C GLY A 163 0.44 -7.15 14.00
N VAL A 164 0.30 -5.99 14.67
CA VAL A 164 -0.99 -5.57 15.23
C VAL A 164 -1.95 -5.18 14.10
N PRO A 165 -3.13 -5.81 13.96
CA PRO A 165 -4.10 -5.42 12.94
C PRO A 165 -4.57 -3.98 13.11
N ILE A 166 -4.56 -3.19 12.03
CA ILE A 166 -4.98 -1.78 12.01
C ILE A 166 -6.34 -1.63 11.32
N CYS A 167 -6.43 -2.10 10.07
CA CYS A 167 -7.65 -2.01 9.28
C CYS A 167 -7.68 -3.09 8.20
N ALA A 168 -8.85 -3.27 7.60
CA ALA A 168 -9.03 -4.15 6.45
C ALA A 168 -9.92 -3.52 5.39
N TYR A 169 -9.60 -3.82 4.13
CA TYR A 169 -10.34 -3.45 2.93
C TYR A 169 -10.76 -4.70 2.19
N SER A 170 -11.85 -4.67 1.46
CA SER A 170 -12.23 -5.72 0.51
C SER A 170 -12.26 -5.18 -0.93
N GLY A 171 -11.81 -6.03 -1.85
CA GLY A 171 -11.71 -5.75 -3.28
C GLY A 171 -12.09 -6.95 -4.14
N GLU A 172 -12.57 -6.71 -5.36
CA GLU A 172 -12.71 -7.74 -6.38
C GLU A 172 -11.39 -7.95 -7.14
N LYS A 173 -10.63 -6.87 -7.31
CA LYS A 173 -9.32 -6.88 -7.96
C LYS A 173 -8.30 -6.21 -7.06
N VAL A 174 -7.51 -7.03 -6.38
CA VAL A 174 -6.40 -6.59 -5.55
C VAL A 174 -5.07 -7.03 -6.15
N TYR A 175 -4.15 -6.09 -6.29
CA TYR A 175 -2.75 -6.38 -6.63
C TYR A 175 -1.81 -5.40 -5.93
N TRP A 176 -0.53 -5.72 -5.86
CA TRP A 176 0.49 -4.89 -5.22
C TRP A 176 1.69 -4.67 -6.13
N GLU A 177 2.38 -3.56 -5.90
CA GLU A 177 3.63 -3.20 -6.54
C GLU A 177 4.57 -2.64 -5.47
N VAL A 178 5.77 -3.21 -5.34
CA VAL A 178 6.83 -2.60 -4.54
C VAL A 178 7.37 -1.42 -5.34
N ARG A 179 7.44 -0.27 -4.69
CA ARG A 179 7.85 0.99 -5.31
C ARG A 179 9.33 1.21 -5.07
N ASP A 180 10.15 0.91 -6.07
CA ASP A 180 11.61 1.12 -6.00
C ASP A 180 11.99 2.61 -5.81
N ASP A 181 11.09 3.52 -6.16
CA ASP A 181 11.26 4.96 -6.03
C ASP A 181 10.81 5.53 -4.68
N LEU A 182 10.22 4.70 -3.80
CA LEU A 182 9.71 5.12 -2.49
C LEU A 182 10.35 4.29 -1.35
N PRO A 183 10.72 4.92 -0.22
CA PRO A 183 11.38 4.23 0.88
C PRO A 183 10.46 3.25 1.60
N LYS A 184 10.77 1.94 1.55
CA LYS A 184 10.04 0.90 2.32
C LYS A 184 8.51 1.07 2.23
N THR A 185 8.04 1.37 1.02
CA THR A 185 6.63 1.65 0.72
C THR A 185 6.11 0.66 -0.32
N THR A 186 4.97 0.06 -0.03
CA THR A 186 4.25 -0.81 -0.96
C THR A 186 3.00 -0.09 -1.45
N LYS A 187 2.76 -0.16 -2.76
CA LYS A 187 1.51 0.31 -3.37
C LYS A 187 0.57 -0.88 -3.52
N LEU A 188 -0.57 -0.83 -2.85
CA LEU A 188 -1.70 -1.73 -3.03
C LEU A 188 -2.71 -1.05 -3.95
N MET A 189 -3.28 -1.80 -4.87
CA MET A 189 -4.35 -1.35 -5.76
C MET A 189 -5.59 -2.17 -5.46
N ILE A 190 -6.66 -1.51 -5.03
CA ILE A 190 -7.93 -2.12 -4.64
C ILE A 190 -9.02 -1.53 -5.53
N ASP A 191 -9.55 -2.33 -6.45
CA ASP A 191 -10.58 -1.92 -7.41
C ASP A 191 -10.27 -0.61 -8.16
N GLY A 192 -8.99 -0.42 -8.51
CA GLY A 192 -8.50 0.75 -9.24
C GLY A 192 -8.17 1.97 -8.37
N LYS A 193 -8.28 1.88 -7.05
CA LYS A 193 -7.83 2.91 -6.10
C LYS A 193 -6.54 2.50 -5.41
N ALA A 194 -5.62 3.45 -5.27
CA ALA A 194 -4.34 3.22 -4.64
C ALA A 194 -4.40 3.34 -3.12
N LEU A 195 -3.68 2.45 -2.45
CA LEU A 195 -3.40 2.45 -1.03
C LEU A 195 -1.90 2.30 -0.88
N TYR A 196 -1.21 3.35 -0.44
CA TYR A 196 0.23 3.22 -0.16
C TYR A 196 0.39 2.93 1.33
N ILE A 197 1.25 1.96 1.64
CA ILE A 197 1.60 1.62 3.01
C ILE A 197 3.10 1.77 3.18
N HIS A 198 3.51 2.54 4.18
CA HIS A 198 4.90 2.71 4.57
C HIS A 198 5.11 2.02 5.91
N ARG A 199 6.15 1.16 5.98
CA ARG A 199 6.49 0.38 7.19
C ARG A 199 5.29 -0.32 7.82
N ALA A 200 4.47 -0.95 6.99
CA ALA A 200 3.34 -1.76 7.42
C ALA A 200 3.52 -3.19 6.90
N ASN A 201 2.98 -4.15 7.64
CA ASN A 201 2.77 -5.49 7.12
C ASN A 201 1.38 -5.56 6.46
N PHE A 202 1.21 -6.43 5.46
CA PHE A 202 -0.09 -6.65 4.85
C PHE A 202 -0.29 -8.11 4.47
N GLN A 203 -1.56 -8.54 4.44
CA GLN A 203 -1.97 -9.84 3.97
C GLN A 203 -3.15 -9.67 3.00
N ILE A 204 -3.13 -10.39 1.88
CA ILE A 204 -4.26 -10.50 0.96
C ILE A 204 -4.83 -11.89 1.12
N ILE A 205 -6.06 -11.97 1.62
CA ILE A 205 -6.72 -13.21 2.02
C ILE A 205 -7.92 -13.41 1.10
N ASP A 206 -8.09 -14.62 0.58
CA ASP A 206 -9.34 -15.00 -0.07
C ASP A 206 -10.45 -15.05 0.98
N LYS A 207 -11.56 -14.33 0.74
CA LYS A 207 -12.67 -14.25 1.69
C LYS A 207 -13.21 -15.63 2.07
N ALA A 208 -13.10 -16.64 1.20
CA ALA A 208 -13.53 -18.00 1.50
C ALA A 208 -12.70 -18.67 2.62
N LEU A 209 -11.55 -18.11 3.00
CA LEU A 209 -10.71 -18.56 4.11
C LEU A 209 -11.05 -17.87 5.45
N ILE A 210 -12.04 -16.97 5.47
CA ILE A 210 -12.48 -16.24 6.65
C ILE A 210 -13.77 -16.89 7.17
N ASP A 211 -13.75 -17.36 8.41
CA ASP A 211 -14.78 -18.23 9.00
C ASP A 211 -15.93 -17.50 9.71
#